data_AF-A0A945FS71-F1
#
_entry.id   AF-A0A945FS71-F1
#
_cell.length_a   1.000
_cell.length_b   1.000
_cell.length_c   1.000
_cell.angle_alpha   90.00
_cell.angle_beta   90.00
_cell.angle_gamma   90.00
#
_symmetry.space_group_name_H-M   'P 1'
#
loop_
_entity.id
_entity.type
_entity.pdbx_description
1 polymer ?
#
loop_
_entity_poly.entity_id
_entity_poly.type
_entity_poly.pdbx_seq_one_letter_code
_entity_poly.pdbx_strand_id
1 'polypeptide(L)'
;MPDGRRTGTTARAYTVVMMRLKTPTNEPLSAGPLDAYRKLDDAVLARRIDEVRQRLGSRVLILGHHYQQDGVIAHADLRGDSYQLSKSAAERTDCEAIIFCGVHFMAETADILVNRPDQILERGGNRVDVVLPDTAAGCSMADMAAIEQVEDAWADLGEVIDTNDITPVTYINSAASLKAFCGQHGGIVCTSSNARAVLEWAFARTKRVLFF
;
A
#
# COMPACT_ATOMS: atom_id res chain seq x y z
N MET A 1 31.26 20.79 11.14
CA MET A 1 30.24 20.74 10.07
C MET A 1 29.16 19.77 10.51
N PRO A 2 28.00 20.20 11.04
CA PRO A 2 26.98 19.26 11.45
C PRO A 2 26.18 18.79 10.23
N ASP A 3 26.17 17.47 10.12
CA ASP A 3 25.32 16.55 9.37
C ASP A 3 23.88 17.06 9.08
N GLY A 4 23.60 17.33 7.80
CA GLY A 4 22.29 17.70 7.26
C GLY A 4 21.34 16.53 6.97
N ARG A 5 21.36 15.45 7.76
CA ARG A 5 20.42 14.32 7.60
C ARG A 5 18.99 14.70 8.00
N ARG A 6 18.14 14.83 6.96
CA ARG A 6 16.77 14.28 6.85
C ARG A 6 15.81 14.46 8.04
N THR A 7 15.66 15.67 8.56
CA THR A 7 14.53 16.04 9.44
C THR A 7 13.16 16.02 8.71
N GLY A 8 13.16 15.98 7.37
CA GLY A 8 11.94 16.10 6.57
C GLY A 8 11.08 14.83 6.44
N THR A 9 11.63 13.63 6.66
CA THR A 9 10.89 12.36 6.48
C THR A 9 10.01 12.04 7.69
N THR A 10 10.53 12.31 8.89
CA THR A 10 9.84 12.20 10.17
C THR A 10 8.60 13.09 10.15
N ALA A 11 8.74 14.39 9.86
CA ALA A 11 7.60 15.31 9.77
C ALA A 11 6.46 14.89 8.82
N ARG A 12 6.75 14.16 7.73
CA ARG A 12 5.71 13.70 6.77
C ARG A 12 4.84 12.58 7.34
N ALA A 13 5.44 11.60 8.01
CA ALA A 13 4.69 10.54 8.70
C ALA A 13 3.82 11.10 9.85
N TYR A 14 4.29 12.14 10.53
CA TYR A 14 3.61 12.69 11.72
C TYR A 14 2.45 13.63 11.38
N THR A 15 2.38 14.16 10.16
CA THR A 15 1.31 15.08 9.74
C THR A 15 0.03 14.34 9.36
N VAL A 16 0.09 13.07 9.02
CA VAL A 16 -1.06 12.35 8.47
C VAL A 16 -1.93 11.70 9.53
N VAL A 17 -1.41 11.51 10.74
CA VAL A 17 -2.28 11.23 11.89
C VAL A 17 -3.10 12.46 12.30
N MET A 18 -2.84 13.65 11.76
CA MET A 18 -3.64 14.87 11.98
C MET A 18 -4.82 15.04 11.03
N MET A 19 -5.22 13.98 10.33
CA MET A 19 -6.38 14.01 9.44
C MET A 19 -7.67 14.41 10.17
N ARG A 20 -8.37 15.39 9.60
CA ARG A 20 -9.79 15.57 9.85
C ARG A 20 -10.51 14.38 9.22
N LEU A 21 -10.87 13.36 10.00
CA LEU A 21 -12.06 12.56 9.66
C LEU A 21 -13.23 13.55 9.64
N LYS A 22 -13.59 14.09 8.47
CA LYS A 22 -14.71 15.03 8.38
C LYS A 22 -16.00 14.25 8.65
N THR A 23 -16.87 14.94 9.38
CA THR A 23 -18.34 14.90 9.27
C THR A 23 -18.88 14.42 7.91
N PRO A 24 -20.13 13.92 7.82
CA PRO A 24 -20.70 13.02 6.79
C PRO A 24 -20.84 13.63 5.37
N THR A 25 -19.81 14.28 4.89
CA THR A 25 -19.65 14.82 3.55
C THR A 25 -18.55 14.05 2.86
N ASN A 26 -18.87 13.54 1.67
CA ASN A 26 -18.08 12.66 0.80
C ASN A 26 -16.79 13.30 0.23
N GLU A 27 -16.10 14.17 1.01
CA GLU A 27 -14.84 14.79 0.61
C GLU A 27 -13.65 13.93 1.04
N PRO A 28 -12.63 13.74 0.18
CA PRO A 28 -11.46 12.95 0.51
C PRO A 28 -10.67 13.56 1.68
N LEU A 29 -10.12 12.69 2.53
CA LEU A 29 -9.22 13.07 3.63
C LEU A 29 -7.99 13.79 3.05
N SER A 30 -7.82 15.08 3.34
CA SER A 30 -6.69 15.88 2.87
C SER A 30 -5.76 16.25 4.03
N ALA A 31 -4.47 15.97 3.87
CA ALA A 31 -3.44 16.50 4.74
C ALA A 31 -3.39 18.04 4.58
N GLY A 32 -3.58 18.77 5.67
CA GLY A 32 -3.34 20.23 5.68
C GLY A 32 -1.89 20.57 5.32
N PRO A 33 -1.54 21.87 5.19
CA PRO A 33 -0.21 22.28 4.74
C PRO A 33 0.91 21.71 5.64
N LEU A 34 1.74 20.84 5.05
CA LEU A 34 2.82 20.08 5.72
C LEU A 34 3.87 21.00 6.39
N ASP A 35 4.04 22.21 5.88
CA ASP A 35 5.10 23.13 6.33
C ASP A 35 4.93 23.60 7.78
N ALA A 36 3.70 23.58 8.30
CA ALA A 36 3.42 23.90 9.70
C ALA A 36 3.92 22.82 10.67
N TYR A 37 4.06 21.57 10.22
CA TYR A 37 4.47 20.43 11.04
C TYR A 37 5.97 20.14 10.95
N ARG A 38 6.59 20.44 9.80
CA ARG A 38 8.05 20.26 9.59
C ARG A 38 8.94 21.03 10.56
N LYS A 39 8.40 22.09 11.16
CA LYS A 39 9.15 22.99 12.06
C LYS A 39 8.94 22.65 13.54
N LEU A 40 8.12 21.64 13.86
CA LEU A 40 7.81 21.26 15.22
C LEU A 40 8.78 20.18 15.72
N ASP A 41 9.06 20.19 17.01
CA ASP A 41 9.86 19.15 17.66
C ASP A 41 9.11 17.81 17.69
N ASP A 42 9.87 16.71 17.61
CA ASP A 42 9.33 15.35 17.61
C ASP A 42 8.45 15.06 18.82
N ALA A 43 8.78 15.59 20.00
CA ALA A 43 7.97 15.43 21.20
C ALA A 43 6.59 16.12 21.11
N VAL A 44 6.51 17.24 20.38
CA VAL A 44 5.25 17.93 20.11
C VAL A 44 4.43 17.14 19.10
N LEU A 45 5.08 16.62 18.05
CA LEU A 45 4.44 15.81 17.04
C LEU A 45 3.92 14.48 17.60
N ALA A 46 4.68 13.80 18.45
CA ALA A 46 4.27 12.57 19.12
C ALA A 46 3.02 12.76 19.99
N ARG A 47 3.01 13.80 20.84
CA ARG A 47 1.83 14.14 21.68
C ARG A 47 0.58 14.38 20.83
N ARG A 48 0.76 15.11 19.75
CA ARG A 48 -0.28 15.42 18.77
C ARG A 48 -0.85 14.16 18.11
N ILE A 49 0.00 13.22 17.71
CA ILE A 49 -0.42 11.91 17.20
C ILE A 49 -1.25 11.18 18.26
N ASP A 50 -0.78 11.14 19.50
CA ASP A 50 -1.46 10.42 20.59
C ASP A 50 -2.83 11.03 20.91
N GLU A 51 -2.96 12.36 20.89
CA GLU A 51 -4.25 13.05 21.05
C GLU A 51 -5.25 12.64 19.96
N VAL A 52 -4.80 12.53 18.70
CA VAL A 52 -5.69 12.07 17.62
C VAL A 52 -6.00 10.59 17.74
N ARG A 53 -5.02 9.74 18.06
CA ARG A 53 -5.24 8.31 18.28
C ARG A 53 -6.23 8.06 19.41
N GLN A 54 -6.15 8.79 20.51
CA GLN A 54 -7.12 8.70 21.61
C GLN A 54 -8.53 9.11 21.17
N ARG A 55 -8.64 10.16 20.36
CA ARG A 55 -9.93 10.65 19.85
C ARG A 55 -10.58 9.70 18.83
N LEU A 56 -9.76 9.06 17.99
CA LEU A 56 -10.24 8.19 16.92
C LEU A 56 -10.37 6.72 17.37
N GLY A 57 -9.60 6.32 18.38
CA GLY A 57 -9.62 4.98 18.94
C GLY A 57 -9.36 3.93 17.87
N SER A 58 -10.16 2.87 17.89
CA SER A 58 -10.05 1.74 16.95
C SER A 58 -10.47 2.05 15.51
N ARG A 59 -11.07 3.23 15.27
CA ARG A 59 -11.50 3.66 13.92
C ARG A 59 -10.31 3.93 12.99
N VAL A 60 -9.11 4.14 13.54
CA VAL A 60 -7.89 4.33 12.76
C VAL A 60 -6.87 3.26 13.10
N LEU A 61 -6.27 2.69 12.06
CA LEU A 61 -5.17 1.73 12.16
C LEU A 61 -3.90 2.31 11.53
N ILE A 62 -2.80 2.33 12.25
CA ILE A 62 -1.49 2.79 11.74
C ILE A 62 -0.61 1.58 11.45
N LEU A 63 -0.21 1.43 10.20
CA LEU A 63 0.64 0.34 9.73
C LEU A 63 2.06 0.85 9.50
N GLY A 64 3.06 0.21 10.10
CA GLY A 64 4.46 0.58 9.94
C GLY A 64 5.29 -0.51 9.25
N HIS A 65 5.80 -0.23 8.06
CA HIS A 65 6.75 -1.14 7.41
C HIS A 65 8.10 -1.16 8.15
N HIS A 66 8.80 -2.30 8.17
CA HIS A 66 10.06 -2.48 8.89
C HIS A 66 11.19 -1.48 8.55
N TYR A 67 11.12 -0.84 7.39
CA TYR A 67 12.11 0.17 6.97
C TYR A 67 11.76 1.61 7.38
N GLN A 68 10.70 1.80 8.16
CA GLN A 68 10.37 3.11 8.72
C GLN A 68 11.32 3.50 9.86
N GLN A 69 11.43 4.80 10.09
CA GLN A 69 12.22 5.36 11.19
C GLN A 69 11.57 5.03 12.55
N ASP A 70 12.39 4.90 13.60
CA ASP A 70 11.94 4.54 14.96
C ASP A 70 10.82 5.45 15.47
N GLY A 71 10.92 6.76 15.20
CA GLY A 71 9.90 7.73 15.57
C GLY A 71 8.54 7.47 14.92
N VAL A 72 8.50 6.96 13.69
CA VAL A 72 7.27 6.56 12.99
C VAL A 72 6.77 5.22 13.52
N ILE A 73 7.68 4.26 13.65
CA ILE A 73 7.40 2.91 14.16
C ILE A 73 6.81 2.95 15.57
N ALA A 74 7.23 3.89 16.42
CA ALA A 74 6.70 4.08 17.77
C ALA A 74 5.17 4.28 17.79
N HIS A 75 4.59 4.82 16.71
CA HIS A 75 3.15 5.07 16.61
C HIS A 75 2.38 3.98 15.86
N ALA A 76 3.06 3.00 15.24
CA ALA A 76 2.43 1.94 14.48
C ALA A 76 1.71 0.93 15.39
N ASP A 77 0.45 0.62 15.06
CA ASP A 77 -0.34 -0.43 15.72
C ASP A 77 0.09 -1.82 15.26
N LEU A 78 0.39 -1.97 13.97
CA LEU A 78 0.93 -3.18 13.38
C LEU A 78 2.25 -2.90 12.67
N ARG A 79 3.18 -3.85 12.75
CA ARG A 79 4.50 -3.77 12.13
C ARG A 79 4.78 -5.07 11.39
N GLY A 80 5.28 -4.99 10.16
CA GLY A 80 5.46 -6.19 9.33
C GLY A 80 6.10 -5.92 7.98
N ASP A 81 6.23 -7.01 7.22
CA ASP A 81 6.51 -6.98 5.79
C ASP A 81 5.28 -6.51 4.99
N SER A 82 5.50 -6.15 3.72
CA SER A 82 4.50 -5.55 2.84
C SER A 82 3.16 -6.30 2.77
N TYR A 83 3.20 -7.61 2.50
CA TYR A 83 1.99 -8.40 2.25
C TYR A 83 1.28 -8.75 3.55
N GLN A 84 2.03 -9.25 4.53
CA GLN A 84 1.46 -9.67 5.81
C GLN A 84 0.81 -8.49 6.53
N LEU A 85 1.43 -7.31 6.46
CA LEU A 85 0.87 -6.09 7.04
C LEU A 85 -0.46 -5.69 6.37
N SER A 86 -0.53 -5.76 5.04
CA SER A 86 -1.76 -5.48 4.29
C SER A 86 -2.86 -6.51 4.57
N LYS A 87 -2.49 -7.79 4.71
CA LYS A 87 -3.42 -8.87 5.06
C LYS A 87 -3.98 -8.70 6.48
N SER A 88 -3.12 -8.46 7.46
CA SER A 88 -3.55 -8.24 8.86
C SER A 88 -4.41 -6.98 9.00
N ALA A 89 -4.19 -5.95 8.19
CA ALA A 89 -5.07 -4.79 8.15
C ALA A 89 -6.46 -5.14 7.59
N ALA A 90 -6.53 -5.98 6.56
CA ALA A 90 -7.79 -6.43 5.96
C ALA A 90 -8.62 -7.34 6.89
N GLU A 91 -8.01 -7.93 7.92
CA GLU A 91 -8.72 -8.72 8.95
C GLU A 91 -9.43 -7.83 10.00
N ARG A 92 -9.21 -6.51 9.97
CA ARG A 92 -9.83 -5.55 10.90
C ARG A 92 -11.17 -5.05 10.37
N THR A 93 -12.24 -5.33 11.09
CA THR A 93 -13.61 -4.95 10.72
C THR A 93 -14.08 -3.64 11.36
N ASP A 94 -13.33 -3.14 12.34
CA ASP A 94 -13.65 -1.98 13.18
C ASP A 94 -12.99 -0.67 12.71
N CYS A 95 -12.09 -0.75 11.72
CA CYS A 95 -11.39 0.42 11.20
C CYS A 95 -12.17 1.13 10.08
N GLU A 96 -12.18 2.45 10.12
CA GLU A 96 -12.72 3.33 9.07
C GLU A 96 -11.60 3.90 8.20
N ALA A 97 -10.38 4.00 8.74
CA ALA A 97 -9.22 4.44 7.99
C ALA A 97 -7.94 3.69 8.40
N ILE A 98 -7.04 3.53 7.42
CA ILE A 98 -5.70 2.95 7.56
C ILE A 98 -4.67 4.00 7.17
N ILE A 99 -3.75 4.32 8.07
CA ILE A 99 -2.57 5.13 7.76
C ILE A 99 -1.42 4.19 7.45
N PHE A 100 -1.03 4.10 6.18
CA PHE A 100 0.02 3.19 5.73
C PHE A 100 1.38 3.92 5.70
N CYS A 101 2.16 3.78 6.77
CA CYS A 101 3.53 4.27 6.83
C CYS A 101 4.47 3.33 6.06
N GLY A 102 4.47 3.49 4.73
CA GLY A 102 5.24 2.67 3.78
C GLY A 102 5.45 3.42 2.47
N VAL A 103 5.33 2.69 1.36
CA VAL A 103 5.45 3.22 0.00
C VAL A 103 4.17 2.95 -0.80
N HIS A 104 4.04 3.59 -1.96
CA HIS A 104 2.83 3.63 -2.78
C HIS A 104 2.17 2.25 -3.01
N PHE A 105 2.90 1.30 -3.60
CA PHE A 105 2.34 -0.02 -3.93
C PHE A 105 1.84 -0.79 -2.70
N MET A 106 2.41 -0.53 -1.53
CA MET A 106 1.99 -1.19 -0.29
C MET A 106 0.64 -0.63 0.16
N ALA A 107 0.48 0.70 0.09
CA ALA A 107 -0.80 1.35 0.39
C ALA A 107 -1.89 0.91 -0.59
N GLU A 108 -1.59 0.82 -1.89
CA GLU A 108 -2.51 0.26 -2.88
C GLU A 108 -2.90 -1.19 -2.56
N THR A 109 -1.93 -2.01 -2.15
CA THR A 109 -2.21 -3.41 -1.78
C THR A 109 -3.13 -3.49 -0.56
N ALA A 110 -2.91 -2.65 0.44
CA ALA A 110 -3.80 -2.56 1.60
C ALA A 110 -5.21 -2.10 1.20
N ASP A 111 -5.33 -1.09 0.33
CA ASP A 111 -6.63 -0.64 -0.20
C ASP A 111 -7.37 -1.77 -0.92
N ILE A 112 -6.69 -2.48 -1.83
CA ILE A 112 -7.26 -3.61 -2.57
C ILE A 112 -7.77 -4.69 -1.60
N LEU A 113 -6.98 -5.06 -0.59
CA LEU A 113 -7.30 -6.17 0.32
C LEU A 113 -8.40 -5.83 1.32
N VAL A 114 -8.34 -4.62 1.91
CA VAL A 114 -9.35 -4.18 2.87
C VAL A 114 -10.67 -3.94 2.15
N ASN A 115 -10.66 -3.37 0.94
CA ASN A 115 -11.86 -3.04 0.17
C ASN A 115 -12.27 -4.12 -0.84
N ARG A 116 -11.97 -5.40 -0.56
CA ARG A 116 -12.52 -6.51 -1.35
C ARG A 116 -14.06 -6.54 -1.26
N PRO A 117 -14.78 -7.03 -2.28
CA PRO A 117 -16.24 -6.99 -2.30
C PRO A 117 -16.91 -7.65 -1.09
N ASP A 118 -16.41 -8.81 -0.66
CA ASP A 118 -16.85 -9.53 0.54
C ASP A 118 -16.67 -8.68 1.80
N GLN A 119 -15.50 -8.06 1.96
CA GLN A 119 -15.17 -7.18 3.07
C GLN A 119 -16.04 -5.93 3.13
N ILE A 120 -16.31 -5.31 1.98
CA ILE A 120 -17.22 -4.16 1.88
C ILE A 120 -18.65 -4.56 2.29
N LEU A 121 -19.11 -5.71 1.82
CA LEU A 121 -20.44 -6.23 2.16
C LEU A 121 -20.57 -6.53 3.66
N GLU A 122 -19.55 -7.15 4.27
CA GLU A 122 -19.50 -7.40 5.72
C GLU A 122 -19.56 -6.11 6.53
N ARG A 123 -19.03 -4.99 6.00
CA ARG A 123 -19.10 -3.65 6.61
C ARG A 123 -20.32 -2.83 6.18
N GLY A 124 -21.37 -3.48 5.65
CA GLY A 124 -22.62 -2.82 5.28
C GLY A 124 -22.50 -1.85 4.11
N GLY A 125 -21.55 -2.09 3.20
CA GLY A 125 -21.27 -1.23 2.04
C GLY A 125 -20.19 -0.17 2.30
N ASN A 126 -19.67 -0.07 3.52
CA ASN A 126 -18.67 0.94 3.87
C ASN A 126 -17.26 0.52 3.44
N ARG A 127 -16.54 1.47 2.84
CA ARG A 127 -15.12 1.33 2.49
C ARG A 127 -14.25 1.82 3.64
N VAL A 128 -13.01 1.33 3.67
CA VAL A 128 -11.96 1.81 4.55
C VAL A 128 -11.05 2.72 3.76
N ASP A 129 -10.81 3.94 4.25
CA ASP A 129 -9.92 4.89 3.60
C ASP A 129 -8.46 4.51 3.87
N VAL A 130 -7.69 4.22 2.83
CA VAL A 130 -6.24 3.97 2.96
C VAL A 130 -5.47 5.22 2.58
N VAL A 131 -4.63 5.67 3.51
CA VAL A 131 -3.90 6.93 3.40
C VAL A 131 -2.41 6.66 3.42
N LEU A 132 -1.72 7.11 2.39
CA LEU A 132 -0.27 7.18 2.33
C LEU A 132 0.21 8.57 2.80
N PRO A 133 0.98 8.68 3.90
CA PRO A 133 1.39 9.96 4.44
C PRO A 133 2.21 10.85 3.50
N ASP A 134 2.99 10.22 2.63
CA ASP A 134 3.83 10.88 1.66
C ASP A 134 3.57 10.25 0.29
N THR A 135 2.82 10.93 -0.56
CA THR A 135 2.50 10.44 -1.91
C THR A 135 3.74 10.32 -2.80
N ALA A 136 4.86 10.96 -2.43
CA ALA A 136 6.14 10.80 -3.11
C ALA A 136 6.95 9.59 -2.60
N ALA A 137 6.44 8.82 -1.62
CA ALA A 137 7.09 7.60 -1.14
C ALA A 137 6.94 6.47 -2.18
N GLY A 138 7.85 6.47 -3.15
CA GLY A 138 7.94 5.47 -4.20
C GLY A 138 8.87 4.30 -3.87
N CYS A 139 8.92 3.33 -4.77
CA CYS A 139 9.86 2.22 -4.74
C CYS A 139 10.46 2.07 -6.13
N SER A 140 11.76 2.32 -6.25
CA SER A 140 12.45 2.27 -7.54
C SER A 140 12.31 0.92 -8.26
N MET A 141 12.08 -0.18 -7.52
CA MET A 141 11.80 -1.49 -8.10
C MET A 141 10.38 -1.58 -8.67
N ALA A 142 9.38 -0.98 -8.01
CA ALA A 142 8.02 -0.95 -8.53
C ALA A 142 7.91 -0.07 -9.79
N ASP A 143 8.78 0.93 -9.90
CA ASP A 143 8.84 1.85 -11.05
C ASP A 143 9.63 1.26 -12.25
N MET A 144 10.12 0.00 -12.17
CA MET A 144 10.88 -0.63 -13.26
C MET A 144 10.01 -1.12 -14.42
N ALA A 145 8.72 -1.34 -14.18
CA ALA A 145 7.76 -1.75 -15.19
C ALA A 145 6.58 -0.78 -15.18
N ALA A 146 6.28 -0.22 -16.35
CA ALA A 146 5.06 0.56 -16.58
C ALA A 146 4.00 -0.32 -17.26
N ILE A 147 2.72 0.02 -17.09
CA ILE A 147 1.62 -0.77 -17.66
C ILE A 147 1.70 -0.81 -19.18
N GLU A 148 2.05 0.30 -19.81
CA GLU A 148 2.18 0.43 -21.26
C GLU A 148 3.24 -0.56 -21.80
N GLN A 149 4.35 -0.72 -21.08
CA GLN A 149 5.41 -1.66 -21.47
C GLN A 149 4.97 -3.13 -21.37
N VAL A 150 4.13 -3.44 -20.37
CA VAL A 150 3.60 -4.80 -20.18
C VAL A 150 2.53 -5.12 -21.23
N GLU A 151 1.68 -4.15 -21.55
CA GLU A 151 0.67 -4.28 -22.62
C GLU A 151 1.33 -4.44 -24.00
N ASP A 152 2.34 -3.63 -24.31
CA ASP A 152 3.13 -3.74 -25.56
C ASP A 152 3.80 -5.12 -25.64
N ALA A 153 4.48 -5.55 -24.58
CA ALA A 153 5.12 -6.88 -24.54
C ALA A 153 4.11 -8.03 -24.69
N TRP A 154 2.91 -7.88 -24.11
CA TRP A 154 1.85 -8.88 -24.25
C TRP A 154 1.31 -8.94 -25.68
N ALA A 155 1.14 -7.80 -26.33
CA ALA A 155 0.73 -7.71 -27.73
C ALA A 155 1.76 -8.36 -28.66
N ASP A 156 3.04 -8.02 -28.51
CA ASP A 156 4.15 -8.59 -29.29
C ASP A 156 4.23 -10.11 -29.13
N LEU A 157 4.05 -10.62 -27.90
CA LEU A 157 4.00 -12.06 -27.65
C LEU A 157 2.80 -12.71 -28.36
N GLY A 158 1.64 -12.04 -28.36
CA GLY A 158 0.43 -12.52 -29.05
C GLY A 158 0.56 -12.66 -30.57
N GLU A 159 1.53 -11.98 -31.19
CA GLU A 159 1.82 -12.15 -32.62
C GLU A 159 2.55 -13.47 -32.92
N VAL A 160 3.26 -14.03 -31.95
CA VAL A 160 4.15 -15.19 -32.14
C VAL A 160 3.73 -16.44 -31.36
N ILE A 161 2.98 -16.28 -30.28
CA ILE A 161 2.50 -17.38 -29.42
C ILE A 161 1.05 -17.13 -28.96
N ASP A 162 0.30 -18.21 -28.73
CA ASP A 162 -1.04 -18.13 -28.15
C ASP A 162 -0.96 -17.64 -26.70
N THR A 163 -1.45 -16.43 -26.44
CA THR A 163 -1.45 -15.81 -25.11
C THR A 163 -2.27 -16.58 -24.09
N ASN A 164 -3.19 -17.46 -24.51
CA ASN A 164 -3.90 -18.36 -23.59
C ASN A 164 -2.98 -19.44 -23.00
N ASP A 165 -1.80 -19.67 -23.59
CA ASP A 165 -0.75 -20.57 -23.10
C ASP A 165 0.32 -19.83 -22.27
N ILE A 166 0.01 -18.62 -21.79
CA ILE A 166 0.86 -17.78 -20.94
C ILE A 166 0.09 -17.40 -19.66
N THR A 167 0.73 -17.53 -18.51
CA THR A 167 0.23 -16.95 -17.26
C THR A 167 1.08 -15.73 -16.87
N PRO A 168 0.51 -14.51 -16.83
CA PRO A 168 1.23 -13.35 -16.34
C PRO A 168 1.34 -13.40 -14.81
N VAL A 169 2.55 -13.19 -14.30
CA VAL A 169 2.83 -13.16 -12.87
C VAL A 169 3.57 -11.88 -12.56
N THR A 170 3.07 -11.08 -11.62
CA THR A 170 3.79 -9.89 -11.17
C THR A 170 4.27 -9.99 -9.74
N TYR A 171 5.43 -9.41 -9.44
CA TYR A 171 5.89 -9.27 -8.07
C TYR A 171 5.04 -8.28 -7.28
N ILE A 172 4.95 -8.44 -5.96
CA ILE A 172 4.11 -7.57 -5.12
C ILE A 172 4.57 -6.11 -5.13
N ASN A 173 5.87 -5.87 -5.32
CA ASN A 173 6.44 -4.54 -5.49
C ASN A 173 6.20 -4.05 -6.93
N SER A 174 4.94 -3.78 -7.27
CA SER A 174 4.46 -3.33 -8.58
C SER A 174 3.28 -2.39 -8.41
N ALA A 175 2.97 -1.56 -9.40
CA ALA A 175 1.78 -0.71 -9.34
C ALA A 175 0.48 -1.53 -9.35
N ALA A 176 -0.61 -0.96 -8.82
CA ALA A 176 -1.94 -1.58 -8.89
C ALA A 176 -2.38 -1.90 -10.34
N SER A 177 -1.98 -1.09 -11.32
CA SER A 177 -2.27 -1.33 -12.75
C SER A 177 -1.68 -2.66 -13.25
N LEU A 178 -0.44 -2.98 -12.86
CA LEU A 178 0.21 -4.24 -13.22
C LEU A 178 -0.46 -5.45 -12.55
N LYS A 179 -0.89 -5.30 -11.30
CA LYS A 179 -1.70 -6.32 -10.60
C LYS A 179 -3.04 -6.55 -11.29
N ALA A 180 -3.69 -5.46 -11.73
CA ALA A 180 -4.94 -5.52 -12.46
C ALA A 180 -4.78 -6.22 -13.81
N PHE A 181 -3.70 -5.94 -14.55
CA PHE A 181 -3.35 -6.65 -15.77
C PHE A 181 -3.24 -8.17 -15.52
N CYS A 182 -2.46 -8.59 -14.50
CA CYS A 182 -2.40 -10.00 -14.13
C CYS A 182 -3.79 -10.58 -13.87
N GLY A 183 -4.63 -9.90 -13.08
CA GLY A 183 -5.99 -10.35 -12.79
C GLY A 183 -6.89 -10.50 -14.02
N GLN A 184 -6.83 -9.54 -14.95
CA GLN A 184 -7.60 -9.55 -16.20
C GLN A 184 -7.20 -10.70 -17.14
N HIS A 185 -5.93 -11.10 -17.11
CA HIS A 185 -5.37 -12.16 -17.96
C HIS A 185 -5.23 -13.52 -17.23
N GLY A 186 -5.98 -13.73 -16.14
CA GLY A 186 -5.99 -15.02 -15.42
C GLY A 186 -4.68 -15.36 -14.70
N GLY A 187 -3.84 -14.35 -14.48
CA GLY A 187 -2.57 -14.38 -13.77
C GLY A 187 -2.69 -14.17 -12.27
N ILE A 188 -1.55 -13.88 -11.62
CA ILE A 188 -1.47 -13.77 -10.16
C ILE A 188 -0.31 -12.88 -9.69
N VAL A 189 -0.44 -12.31 -8.50
CA VAL A 189 0.64 -11.57 -7.81
C VAL A 189 1.42 -12.51 -6.90
N CYS A 190 2.75 -12.38 -6.86
CA CYS A 190 3.61 -13.17 -5.98
C CYS A 190 4.48 -12.31 -5.05
N THR A 191 4.96 -12.93 -3.98
CA THR A 191 5.98 -12.43 -3.06
C THR A 191 7.20 -13.34 -3.12
N SER A 192 8.30 -12.94 -2.48
CA SER A 192 9.51 -13.78 -2.43
C SER A 192 9.26 -15.07 -1.65
N SER A 193 8.33 -15.05 -0.69
CA SER A 193 7.97 -16.21 0.12
C SER A 193 7.07 -17.22 -0.60
N ASN A 194 6.36 -16.83 -1.67
CA ASN A 194 5.46 -17.75 -2.39
C ASN A 194 5.78 -17.92 -3.89
N ALA A 195 6.80 -17.24 -4.42
CA ALA A 195 7.15 -17.27 -5.85
C ALA A 195 7.24 -18.68 -6.43
N ARG A 196 7.88 -19.62 -5.71
CA ARG A 196 7.97 -21.03 -6.13
C ARG A 196 6.58 -21.66 -6.30
N ALA A 197 5.72 -21.54 -5.29
CA ALA A 197 4.38 -22.12 -5.33
C ALA A 197 3.51 -21.50 -6.43
N VAL A 198 3.68 -20.20 -6.67
CA VAL A 198 3.01 -19.48 -7.77
C VAL A 198 3.47 -19.99 -9.13
N LEU A 199 4.77 -20.19 -9.34
CA LEU A 199 5.29 -20.73 -10.59
C LEU A 199 4.86 -22.18 -10.83
N GLU A 200 4.87 -23.02 -9.79
CA GLU A 200 4.33 -24.39 -9.86
C GLU A 200 2.84 -24.38 -10.25
N TRP A 201 2.04 -23.50 -9.65
CA TRP A 201 0.63 -23.30 -10.00
C TRP A 201 0.43 -22.82 -11.44
N ALA A 202 1.27 -21.89 -11.91
CA ALA A 202 1.19 -21.35 -13.27
C ALA A 202 1.53 -22.43 -14.32
N PHE A 203 2.64 -23.15 -14.13
CA PHE A 203 3.06 -24.22 -15.05
C PHE A 203 2.15 -25.44 -15.05
N ALA A 204 1.31 -25.63 -14.03
CA ALA A 204 0.25 -26.64 -14.04
C ALA A 204 -0.93 -26.27 -14.97
N ARG A 205 -1.02 -25.01 -15.40
CA ARG A 205 -2.17 -24.46 -16.16
C ARG A 205 -1.78 -24.05 -17.58
N THR A 206 -0.58 -23.51 -17.74
CA THR A 206 -0.05 -23.02 -19.03
C THR A 206 1.40 -23.46 -19.20
N LYS A 207 1.92 -23.40 -20.43
CA LYS A 207 3.31 -23.80 -20.70
C LYS A 207 4.32 -22.69 -20.41
N ARG A 208 3.87 -21.44 -20.26
CA ARG A 208 4.75 -20.26 -20.16
C ARG A 208 4.29 -19.30 -19.08
N VAL A 209 5.25 -18.58 -18.53
CA VAL A 209 5.02 -17.50 -17.58
C VAL A 209 5.65 -16.23 -18.13
N LEU A 210 4.89 -15.15 -18.17
CA LEU A 210 5.42 -13.80 -18.32
C LEU A 210 5.57 -13.21 -16.92
N PHE A 211 6.82 -13.06 -16.45
CA PHE A 211 7.10 -12.55 -15.12
C PHE A 211 7.63 -11.12 -15.18
N PHE A 212 7.07 -10.21 -14.38
CA PHE A 212 7.50 -8.81 -14.30
C PHE A 212 7.33 -8.20 -12.90
#